data_AF-A0A968IKQ5-F1
#
_entry.id   AF-A0A968IKQ5-F1
#
_cell.length_a   1.000
_cell.length_b   1.000
_cell.length_c   1.000
_cell.angle_alpha   90.00
_cell.angle_beta   90.00
_cell.angle_gamma   90.00
#
_symmetry.space_group_name_H-M   'P 1'
#
loop_
_entity.id
_entity.type
_entity.pdbx_description
1 polymer ?
#
loop_
_entity_poly.entity_id
_entity_poly.type
_entity_poly.pdbx_seq_one_letter_code
_entity_poly.pdbx_strand_id
1 'polypeptide(L)' 'MIYTIEATRETWYGQDEQESLTDSVFSQFVTDTLANATWTKDYRKWTDIPLDQRQQLIDAGVRGELADLAELHMEILKER' A
#
# COMPACT_ATOMS: atom_id res chain seq x y z
N MET A 1 -7.78 5.39 0.04
CA MET A 1 -6.42 4.89 0.37
C MET A 1 -6.03 3.83 -0.64
N ILE A 2 -6.44 2.56 -0.49
CA ILE A 2 -6.10 1.50 -1.46
C ILE A 2 -6.65 1.84 -2.85
N TYR A 3 -7.96 2.17 -2.94
CA TYR A 3 -8.58 2.68 -4.16
C TYR A 3 -7.86 3.90 -4.77
N THR A 4 -7.24 4.74 -3.93
CA THR A 4 -6.48 5.92 -4.39
C THR A 4 -5.18 5.49 -5.06
N ILE A 5 -4.47 4.51 -4.48
CA ILE A 5 -3.25 3.96 -5.04
C ILE A 5 -3.54 3.26 -6.37
N GLU A 6 -4.60 2.45 -6.43
CA GLU A 6 -4.99 1.71 -7.63
C GLU A 6 -5.43 2.65 -8.77
N ALA A 7 -6.29 3.62 -8.47
CA ALA A 7 -6.73 4.60 -9.47
C ALA A 7 -5.55 5.44 -10.00
N THR A 8 -4.59 5.82 -9.14
CA THR A 8 -3.38 6.53 -9.57
C THR A 8 -2.49 5.63 -10.43
N ARG A 9 -2.33 4.36 -10.08
CA ARG A 9 -1.58 3.39 -10.88
C ARG A 9 -2.17 3.25 -12.29
N GLU A 10 -3.47 3.02 -12.38
CA GLU A 10 -4.18 2.90 -13.65
C GLU A 10 -4.06 4.20 -14.47
N THR A 11 -4.17 5.37 -13.81
CA THR A 11 -4.05 6.67 -14.50
C THR A 11 -2.64 6.90 -15.07
N TRP A 12 -1.59 6.49 -14.35
CA TRP A 12 -0.21 6.78 -14.72
C TRP A 12 0.38 5.76 -15.69
N TYR A 13 0.01 4.49 -15.54
CA TYR A 13 0.63 3.39 -16.29
C TYR A 13 -0.33 2.67 -17.24
N GLY A 14 -1.66 2.78 -17.03
CA GLY A 14 -2.65 2.15 -17.90
C GLY A 14 -2.42 0.64 -18.04
N GLN A 15 -2.16 0.17 -19.27
CA GLN A 15 -1.87 -1.24 -19.56
C GLN A 15 -0.42 -1.66 -19.24
N ASP A 16 0.49 -0.70 -19.04
CA ASP A 16 1.91 -0.96 -18.77
C ASP A 16 2.21 -0.97 -17.26
N GLU A 17 1.47 -1.81 -16.54
CA GLU A 17 1.56 -1.92 -15.08
C GLU A 17 2.97 -2.32 -14.59
N GLN A 18 3.82 -2.88 -15.46
CA GLN A 18 5.21 -3.23 -15.13
C GLN A 18 6.09 -2.02 -14.84
N GLU A 19 5.82 -0.85 -15.44
CA GLU A 19 6.62 0.35 -15.18
C GLU A 19 6.48 0.82 -13.73
N SER A 20 5.31 0.61 -13.13
CA SER A 20 5.05 0.94 -11.72
C SER A 20 6.04 0.26 -10.76
N LEU A 21 6.48 -0.96 -11.08
CA LEU A 21 7.39 -1.78 -10.25
C LEU A 21 8.77 -1.14 -10.03
N THR A 22 9.19 -0.31 -10.97
CA THR A 22 10.54 0.29 -10.96
C THR A 22 10.50 1.81 -10.82
N ASP A 23 9.30 2.40 -10.82
CA ASP A 23 9.13 3.84 -10.69
C ASP A 23 9.24 4.30 -9.23
N SER A 24 10.37 4.95 -8.93
CA SER A 24 10.64 5.52 -7.61
C SER A 24 9.64 6.59 -7.17
N VAL A 25 9.07 7.36 -8.10
CA VAL A 25 8.08 8.41 -7.80
C VAL A 25 6.78 7.76 -7.34
N PHE A 26 6.35 6.70 -8.03
CA PHE A 26 5.16 5.98 -7.63
C PHE A 26 5.34 5.20 -6.32
N SER A 27 6.51 4.59 -6.11
CA SER A 27 6.85 3.98 -4.82
C SER A 27 6.80 5.00 -3.67
N GLN A 28 7.29 6.22 -3.87
CA GLN A 28 7.18 7.30 -2.89
C GLN A 28 5.73 7.73 -2.68
N PHE A 29 4.93 7.85 -3.74
CA PHE A 29 3.50 8.17 -3.64
C PHE A 29 2.74 7.11 -2.83
N VAL A 30 3.00 5.82 -3.07
CA VAL A 30 2.44 4.71 -2.28
C VAL A 30 2.83 4.85 -0.82
N THR A 31 4.11 5.12 -0.55
CA THR A 31 4.64 5.31 0.81
C THR A 31 3.96 6.48 1.52
N ASP A 32 3.84 7.64 0.87
CA ASP A 32 3.22 8.83 1.45
C ASP A 32 1.73 8.64 1.67
N THR A 33 1.07 7.94 0.75
CA THR A 33 -0.35 7.60 0.88
C THR A 33 -0.54 6.72 2.11
N LEU A 34 0.19 5.59 2.21
CA LEU A 34 0.17 4.68 3.36
C LEU A 34 0.56 5.39 4.67
N ALA A 35 1.53 6.30 4.65
CA ALA A 35 1.94 7.05 5.82
C ALA A 35 0.83 7.96 6.37
N ASN A 36 -0.01 8.51 5.50
CA ASN A 36 -1.14 9.36 5.84
C ASN A 36 -2.44 8.57 6.09
N ALA A 37 -2.41 7.23 6.03
CA ALA A 37 -3.59 6.43 6.37
C ALA A 37 -3.99 6.60 7.83
N THR A 38 -5.29 6.47 8.09
CA THR A 38 -5.78 6.17 9.44
C THR A 38 -5.58 4.69 9.74
N TRP A 39 -4.52 4.37 10.48
CA TRP A 39 -4.25 3.02 10.99
C TRP A 39 -5.02 2.79 12.30
N THR A 40 -5.67 1.63 12.46
CA THR A 40 -6.46 1.29 13.67
C THR A 40 -5.95 0.00 14.32
N LYS A 41 -6.29 -0.19 15.61
CA LYS A 41 -5.84 -1.26 16.54
C LYS A 41 -4.38 -1.15 17.04
N ASP A 42 -3.45 -1.90 16.46
CA ASP A 42 -2.14 -2.18 17.07
C ASP A 42 -1.06 -1.17 16.68
N TYR A 43 -1.19 -0.57 15.49
CA TYR A 43 -0.29 0.44 14.97
C TYR A 43 -1.08 1.72 14.77
N ARG A 44 -0.89 2.71 15.65
CA ARG A 44 -1.63 3.99 15.58
C ARG A 44 -1.03 4.93 14.54
N LYS A 45 0.21 4.69 14.15
CA LYS A 45 0.96 5.44 13.15
C LYS A 45 1.68 4.48 12.23
N TRP A 46 1.90 4.92 10.99
CA TRP A 46 2.75 4.23 10.02
C TRP A 46 4.12 3.83 10.60
N THR A 47 4.73 4.72 11.39
CA THR A 47 6.03 4.48 12.03
C THR A 47 6.03 3.36 13.08
N ASP A 48 4.86 3.01 13.61
CA ASP A 48 4.75 1.94 14.61
C ASP A 48 4.85 0.56 13.95
N ILE A 49 4.58 0.47 12.64
CA ILE A 49 4.67 -0.75 11.84
C ILE A 49 6.16 -1.09 11.63
N PRO A 50 6.59 -2.35 11.87
CA PRO A 50 7.94 -2.81 11.58
C PRO A 50 8.36 -2.46 10.15
N LEU A 51 9.64 -2.13 9.96
CA LEU A 51 10.16 -1.70 8.66
C LEU A 51 9.91 -2.76 7.56
N ASP A 52 10.12 -4.03 7.87
CA ASP A 52 9.88 -5.14 6.93
C ASP A 52 8.41 -5.22 6.49
N GLN A 53 7.46 -5.01 7.42
CA GLN A 53 6.04 -4.99 7.10
C GLN A 53 5.65 -3.76 6.29
N ARG A 54 6.23 -2.59 6.59
CA ARG A 54 6.05 -1.39 5.76
C ARG A 54 6.54 -1.60 4.34
N GLN A 55 7.69 -2.25 4.17
CA GLN A 55 8.23 -2.55 2.85
C GLN A 55 7.30 -3.50 2.08
N GLN A 56 6.77 -4.54 2.73
CA GLN A 56 5.79 -5.45 2.10
C GLN A 56 4.52 -4.71 1.64
N LEU A 57 4.03 -3.76 2.44
CA LEU A 57 2.87 -2.93 2.08
C LEU A 57 3.17 -2.00 0.90
N ILE A 58 4.35 -1.40 0.86
CA ILE A 58 4.79 -0.58 -0.27
C ILE A 58 4.89 -1.44 -1.53
N ASP A 59 5.55 -2.59 -1.44
CA ASP A 59 5.73 -3.51 -2.57
C ASP A 59 4.38 -4.00 -3.12
N ALA A 60 3.43 -4.36 -2.25
CA ALA A 60 2.08 -4.73 -2.64
C ALA A 60 1.31 -3.56 -3.28
N GLY A 61 1.49 -2.33 -2.76
CA GLY A 61 0.94 -1.10 -3.34
C GLY A 61 1.44 -0.85 -4.75
N VAL A 62 2.73 -1.02 -4.95
CA VAL A 62 3.36 -0.87 -6.25
C VAL A 62 2.88 -1.96 -7.24
N ARG A 63 2.78 -3.21 -6.78
CA ARG A 63 2.28 -4.35 -7.58
C ARG A 63 0.77 -4.35 -7.82
N GLY A 64 0.02 -3.47 -7.14
CA GLY A 64 -1.45 -3.45 -7.13
C GLY A 64 -2.07 -4.70 -6.52
N GLU A 65 -1.29 -5.40 -5.70
CA GLU A 65 -1.75 -6.53 -4.88
C GLU A 65 -2.20 -6.03 -3.49
N LEU A 66 -2.23 -4.71 -3.30
CA LEU A 66 -2.55 -4.10 -2.01
C LEU A 66 -4.01 -4.31 -1.62
N ALA A 67 -4.94 -4.44 -2.56
CA ALA A 67 -6.32 -4.79 -2.25
C ALA A 67 -6.43 -6.19 -1.63
N ASP A 68 -5.77 -7.18 -2.22
CA ASP A 68 -5.69 -8.54 -1.69
C ASP A 68 -4.98 -8.57 -0.33
N LEU A 69 -3.88 -7.81 -0.19
CA LEU A 69 -3.12 -7.74 1.05
C LEU A 69 -3.84 -6.92 2.14
N ALA A 70 -4.67 -5.96 1.75
CA ALA A 70 -5.50 -5.19 2.67
C ALA A 70 -6.72 -5.97 3.14
N GLU A 71 -7.32 -6.81 2.29
CA GLU A 71 -8.34 -7.76 2.70
C GLU A 71 -7.74 -8.74 3.73
N LEU A 72 -6.55 -9.28 3.45
CA LEU A 72 -5.78 -10.10 4.37
C LEU A 72 -5.46 -9.36 5.70
N HIS A 73 -5.11 -8.07 5.64
CA HIS A 73 -4.86 -7.28 6.85
C HIS A 73 -6.14 -6.92 7.61
N MET A 74 -7.26 -6.67 6.94
CA MET A 74 -8.56 -6.50 7.60
C MET A 74 -9.03 -7.79 8.28
N GLU A 75 -8.67 -8.97 7.74
CA GLU A 75 -8.89 -10.26 8.40
C GLU A 75 -7.95 -10.46 9.61
N ILE A 76 -6.66 -10.13 9.49
CA ILE A 76 -5.72 -10.12 10.63
C ILE A 76 -6.19 -9.19 11.76
N LEU A 77 -6.87 -8.08 11.42
CA LEU A 77 -7.48 -7.16 12.37
C LEU A 77 -8.85 -7.61 12.90
N LYS A 78 -9.51 -8.60 12.29
CA LYS A 78 -10.79 -9.16 12.79
C LYS A 78 -10.58 -10.27 13.82
N GLU A 79 -9.48 -11.03 13.75
CA GLU A 79 -9.16 -12.08 14.74
C GLU A 79 -8.51 -11.51 16.02
N ARG A 80 -9.27 -10.69 16.76
CA ARG A 80 -9.29 -10.65 18.23
C ARG A 80 -10.33 -9.64 18.73
#